data_AF-A0A0F8YGC1-F1
#
_entry.id   AF-A0A0F8YGC1-F1
#
_cell.length_a   1.000
_cell.length_b   1.000
_cell.length_c   1.000
_cell.angle_alpha   90.00
_cell.angle_beta   90.00
_cell.angle_gamma   90.00
#
_symmetry.space_group_name_H-M   'P 1'
#
loop_
_entity.id
_entity.type
_entity.pdbx_description
1 polymer ?
#
loop_
_entity_poly.entity_id
_entity_poly.type
_entity_poly.pdbx_seq_one_letter_code
_entity_poly.pdbx_strand_id
1 'polypeptide(L)'
;MEERVIGHVRRVNGPVIEAIGITNAMMHELVKVGEEKLIGEINKLEGDSAIIQVYEDTTGIAPGKPVFGAGIPLSAELGPGLIGTIYDGIQRPLDEIRDLSGIYIERGVQVASLNRDKKWKFVPAAEPGTAVSGGTILGFVQETERVEHRILVPPNENGVLESIAPEGSYRVDEPVAVLSTGTSVKELTLMQRWPIRVPRPVKQRLAPTVPMITGQRVIDTLFPVAKGGTVAIPGGFGTGKTMTQQAIAKWCDADIIVYIGCGERGNGRNPVGSPASPRSRSSAAC
;
A
#
# COMPACT_ATOMS: atom_id res chain seq x y z
N MET A 1 12.61 -8.39 -11.69
CA MET A 1 12.44 -7.03 -12.22
C MET A 1 13.84 -6.47 -12.42
N GLU A 2 14.23 -6.19 -13.66
CA GLU A 2 15.59 -5.74 -13.96
C GLU A 2 15.73 -4.26 -13.56
N GLU A 3 16.61 -4.01 -12.61
CA GLU A 3 16.94 -2.66 -12.15
C GLU A 3 17.84 -2.01 -13.21
N ARG A 4 17.33 -0.97 -13.88
CA ARG A 4 18.08 -0.20 -14.87
C ARG A 4 18.75 1.00 -14.19
N VAL A 5 20.03 1.19 -14.41
CA VAL A 5 20.70 2.44 -14.02
C VAL A 5 20.19 3.53 -14.94
N ILE A 6 19.46 4.50 -14.38
CA ILE A 6 18.85 5.60 -15.16
C ILE A 6 19.67 6.87 -15.07
N GLY A 7 20.56 7.02 -14.08
CA GLY A 7 21.40 8.22 -13.92
C GLY A 7 22.25 8.16 -12.65
N HIS A 8 22.84 9.29 -12.28
CA HIS A 8 23.73 9.41 -11.12
C HIS A 8 23.40 10.63 -10.26
N VAL A 9 23.63 10.52 -8.96
CA VAL A 9 23.45 11.61 -7.99
C VAL A 9 24.41 12.75 -8.32
N ARG A 10 23.88 13.96 -8.52
CA ARG A 10 24.67 15.19 -8.63
C ARG A 10 24.81 15.89 -7.28
N ARG A 11 23.71 16.01 -6.55
CA ARG A 11 23.63 16.80 -5.31
C ARG A 11 22.60 16.20 -4.35
N VAL A 12 22.90 16.27 -3.06
CA VAL A 12 22.00 15.86 -1.97
C VAL A 12 21.65 17.09 -1.14
N ASN A 13 20.36 17.33 -0.91
CA ASN A 13 19.86 18.43 -0.08
C ASN A 13 18.73 17.91 0.83
N GLY A 14 19.11 17.44 2.02
CA GLY A 14 18.19 16.75 2.92
C GLY A 14 17.57 15.54 2.21
N PRO A 15 16.23 15.39 2.19
CA PRO A 15 15.57 14.26 1.56
C PRO A 15 15.40 14.43 0.03
N VAL A 16 15.81 15.58 -0.52
CA VAL A 16 15.72 15.86 -1.96
C VAL A 16 17.09 15.64 -2.60
N ILE A 17 17.11 14.81 -3.65
CA ILE A 17 18.30 14.47 -4.42
C ILE A 17 18.14 14.99 -5.85
N GLU A 18 19.16 15.67 -6.35
CA GLU A 18 19.28 16.04 -7.76
C GLU A 18 20.12 14.97 -8.46
N ALA A 19 19.61 14.39 -9.53
CA ALA A 19 20.29 13.41 -10.36
C ALA A 19 20.46 13.92 -11.80
N ILE A 20 21.52 13.47 -12.47
CA ILE A 20 21.87 13.85 -13.85
C ILE A 20 22.16 12.61 -14.70
N GLY A 21 22.22 12.81 -16.02
CA GLY A 21 22.35 11.72 -16.97
C GLY A 21 21.11 10.84 -16.99
N ILE A 22 19.95 11.42 -16.66
CA ILE A 22 18.68 10.71 -16.54
C ILE A 22 18.22 10.28 -17.92
N THR A 23 18.04 8.97 -18.09
CA THR A 23 17.59 8.38 -19.34
C THR A 23 16.41 7.45 -19.09
N ASN A 24 15.45 7.48 -20.02
CA ASN A 24 14.31 6.56 -20.04
C ASN A 24 13.47 6.54 -18.75
N ALA A 25 13.44 7.65 -17.99
CA ALA A 25 12.70 7.76 -16.74
C ALA A 25 11.34 8.45 -16.95
N MET A 26 10.37 8.16 -16.08
CA MET A 26 9.06 8.82 -16.09
C MET A 26 8.78 9.61 -14.80
N MET A 27 7.90 10.60 -14.90
CA MET A 27 7.40 11.31 -13.72
C MET A 27 6.71 10.33 -12.77
N HIS A 28 6.93 10.51 -11.46
CA HIS A 28 6.42 9.63 -10.40
C HIS A 28 6.95 8.20 -10.41
N GLU A 29 8.00 7.92 -11.20
CA GLU A 29 8.68 6.61 -11.19
C GLU A 29 9.29 6.33 -9.81
N LEU A 30 9.08 5.10 -9.35
CA LEU A 30 9.79 4.54 -8.21
C LEU A 30 11.27 4.37 -8.57
N VAL A 31 12.15 4.95 -7.76
CA VAL A 31 13.60 4.84 -7.93
C VAL A 31 14.25 4.31 -6.67
N LYS A 32 15.44 3.73 -6.83
CA LYS A 32 16.33 3.33 -5.75
C LYS A 32 17.64 4.11 -5.87
N VAL A 33 18.06 4.77 -4.80
CA VAL A 33 19.23 5.68 -4.83
C VAL A 33 20.39 5.09 -4.04
N GLY A 34 21.57 5.09 -4.66
CA GLY A 34 22.82 4.62 -4.07
C GLY A 34 22.93 3.10 -3.96
N GLU A 35 24.05 2.65 -3.38
CA GLU A 35 24.34 1.22 -3.16
C GLU A 35 23.41 0.60 -2.13
N GLU A 36 22.99 1.39 -1.13
CA GLU A 36 21.97 1.01 -0.13
C GLU A 36 20.55 0.93 -0.75
N LYS A 37 20.37 1.36 -2.01
CA LYS A 37 19.10 1.27 -2.75
C LYS A 37 17.92 1.92 -2.03
N LEU A 38 18.16 3.13 -1.48
CA LEU A 38 17.14 3.89 -0.76
C LEU A 38 15.94 4.20 -1.64
N ILE A 39 14.74 3.96 -1.14
CA ILE A 39 13.51 4.13 -1.92
C ILE A 39 13.18 5.61 -2.07
N GLY A 40 12.92 6.02 -3.31
CA GLY A 40 12.48 7.37 -3.63
C GLY A 40 11.54 7.43 -4.84
N GLU A 41 11.12 8.63 -5.19
CA GLU A 41 10.23 8.92 -6.31
C GLU A 41 10.74 10.12 -7.12
N ILE A 42 10.69 10.03 -8.44
CA ILE A 42 10.96 11.18 -9.31
C ILE A 42 9.80 12.18 -9.23
N ASN A 43 10.07 13.37 -8.69
CA ASN A 43 9.09 14.45 -8.56
C ASN A 43 9.17 15.47 -9.71
N LYS A 44 10.31 15.57 -10.40
CA LYS A 44 10.50 16.51 -11.52
C LYS A 44 11.50 15.94 -12.51
N LEU A 45 11.25 16.14 -13.81
CA LEU A 45 12.17 15.85 -14.91
C LEU A 45 12.42 17.12 -15.72
N GLU A 46 13.69 17.48 -15.91
CA GLU A 46 14.11 18.63 -16.71
C GLU A 46 15.33 18.24 -17.57
N GLY A 47 15.10 18.04 -18.87
CA GLY A 47 16.15 17.61 -19.79
C GLY A 47 16.74 16.25 -19.37
N ASP A 48 18.04 16.24 -19.07
CA ASP A 48 18.80 15.08 -18.58
C ASP A 48 18.92 15.04 -17.05
N SER A 49 18.16 15.87 -16.33
CA SER A 49 18.17 15.96 -14.88
C SER A 49 16.83 15.60 -14.24
N ALA A 50 16.88 15.09 -13.01
CA ALA A 50 15.71 14.75 -12.22
C ALA A 50 15.84 15.23 -10.78
N ILE A 51 14.70 15.64 -10.20
CA ILE A 51 14.57 15.84 -8.76
C ILE A 51 13.88 14.63 -8.16
N ILE A 52 14.56 13.95 -7.25
CA ILE A 52 14.13 12.73 -6.58
C ILE A 52 13.83 13.06 -5.12
N GLN A 53 12.65 12.66 -4.65
CA GLN A 53 12.31 12.67 -3.23
C GLN A 53 12.60 11.29 -2.65
N VAL A 54 13.51 11.22 -1.69
CA VAL A 54 13.82 9.98 -0.97
C VAL A 54 12.93 9.88 0.26
N TYR A 55 12.41 8.68 0.54
CA TYR A 55 11.52 8.37 1.67
C TYR A 55 12.24 7.80 2.89
N GLU A 56 13.55 7.59 2.77
CA GLU A 56 14.45 7.13 3.81
C GLU A 56 15.50 8.21 4.14
N ASP A 57 16.30 7.97 5.17
CA ASP A 57 17.41 8.87 5.54
C ASP A 57 18.50 8.86 4.46
N THR A 58 18.82 10.04 3.91
CA THR A 58 19.81 10.24 2.84
C THR A 58 21.25 10.39 3.37
N THR A 59 21.46 10.31 4.68
CA THR A 59 22.78 10.43 5.30
C THR A 59 23.76 9.41 4.72
N GLY A 60 24.88 9.87 4.17
CA GLY A 60 25.90 9.01 3.57
C GLY A 60 25.77 8.83 2.05
N ILE A 61 24.68 9.29 1.43
CA ILE A 61 24.61 9.40 -0.03
C ILE A 61 25.54 10.52 -0.49
N ALA A 62 26.40 10.21 -1.45
CA ALA A 62 27.36 11.14 -2.04
C ALA A 62 27.10 11.32 -3.55
N PRO A 63 27.56 12.44 -4.15
CA PRO A 63 27.58 12.60 -5.60
C PRO A 63 28.29 11.44 -6.32
N GLY A 64 27.84 11.12 -7.52
CA GLY A 64 28.32 10.01 -8.36
C GLY A 64 27.62 8.68 -8.10
N LYS A 65 26.89 8.52 -6.99
CA LYS A 65 26.18 7.28 -6.67
C LYS A 65 25.07 6.98 -7.70
N PRO A 66 24.83 5.71 -8.05
CA PRO A 66 23.87 5.34 -9.08
C PRO A 66 22.42 5.58 -8.63
N VAL A 67 21.55 5.85 -9.60
CA VAL A 67 20.10 5.86 -9.44
C VAL A 67 19.51 4.76 -10.32
N PHE A 68 18.74 3.87 -9.72
CA PHE A 68 18.06 2.77 -10.40
C PHE A 68 16.58 3.10 -10.59
N GLY A 69 16.09 2.99 -11.83
CA GLY A 69 14.67 3.18 -12.15
C GLY A 69 13.92 1.84 -12.16
N ALA A 70 12.74 1.80 -11.55
CA ALA A 70 11.89 0.61 -11.53
C ALA A 70 10.99 0.49 -12.78
N GLY A 71 10.88 1.53 -13.61
CA GLY A 71 10.00 1.57 -14.77
C GLY A 71 8.50 1.57 -14.44
N ILE A 72 8.14 1.67 -13.15
CA ILE A 72 6.77 1.71 -12.65
C ILE A 72 6.59 2.88 -11.69
N PRO A 73 5.40 3.49 -11.60
CA PRO A 73 5.14 4.52 -10.61
C PRO A 73 5.13 3.91 -9.20
N LEU A 74 5.32 4.73 -8.18
CA LEU A 74 5.15 4.29 -6.79
C LEU A 74 3.76 3.64 -6.62
N SER A 75 3.77 2.36 -6.28
CA SER A 75 2.59 1.49 -6.30
C SER A 75 2.52 0.66 -5.03
N ALA A 76 1.30 0.39 -4.58
CA ALA A 76 1.04 -0.55 -3.51
C ALA A 76 0.74 -1.95 -4.06
N GLU A 77 1.16 -2.98 -3.34
CA GLU A 77 0.79 -4.36 -3.60
C GLU A 77 -0.55 -4.68 -2.90
N LEU A 78 -1.52 -5.16 -3.67
CA LEU A 78 -2.87 -5.46 -3.20
C LEU A 78 -3.15 -6.95 -3.41
N GLY A 79 -3.46 -7.67 -2.34
CA GLY A 79 -3.75 -9.11 -2.38
C GLY A 79 -3.99 -9.65 -0.98
N PRO A 80 -4.15 -10.98 -0.83
CA PRO A 80 -4.32 -11.61 0.47
C PRO A 80 -3.03 -11.51 1.30
N GLY A 81 -3.17 -11.18 2.59
CA GLY A 81 -2.07 -10.93 3.53
C GLY A 81 -1.95 -9.48 4.00
N LEU A 82 -2.84 -8.60 3.56
CA LEU A 82 -2.91 -7.21 4.03
C LEU A 82 -3.58 -7.10 5.41
N ILE A 83 -4.62 -7.90 5.66
CA ILE A 83 -5.43 -7.79 6.87
C ILE A 83 -4.63 -8.30 8.07
N GLY A 84 -4.51 -7.43 9.08
CA GLY A 84 -3.76 -7.72 10.32
C GLY A 84 -2.27 -7.38 10.24
N THR A 85 -1.75 -7.00 9.07
CA THR A 85 -0.35 -6.63 8.88
C THR A 85 -0.15 -5.14 9.15
N ILE A 86 0.91 -4.79 9.88
CA ILE A 86 1.29 -3.39 10.15
C ILE A 86 2.40 -2.99 9.19
N TYR A 87 2.17 -1.89 8.47
CA TYR A 87 3.08 -1.37 7.45
C TYR A 87 3.72 -0.04 7.86
N ASP A 88 4.90 0.24 7.30
CA ASP A 88 5.47 1.59 7.25
C ASP A 88 4.86 2.44 6.11
N GLY A 89 5.39 3.65 5.90
CA GLY A 89 4.87 4.59 4.90
C GLY A 89 5.07 4.17 3.44
N ILE A 90 5.90 3.15 3.17
CA ILE A 90 6.17 2.61 1.83
C ILE A 90 5.75 1.15 1.69
N GLN A 91 4.82 0.70 2.56
CA GLN A 91 4.24 -0.64 2.55
C GLN A 91 5.23 -1.78 2.81
N ARG A 92 6.21 -1.58 3.69
CA ARG A 92 7.05 -2.68 4.23
C ARG A 92 6.46 -3.19 5.56
N PRO A 93 6.29 -4.51 5.72
CA PRO A 93 5.74 -5.08 6.94
C PRO A 93 6.73 -4.93 8.11
N LEU A 94 6.27 -4.31 9.21
CA LEU A 94 7.15 -3.96 10.34
C LEU A 94 7.69 -5.18 11.08
N ASP A 95 6.90 -6.25 11.18
CA ASP A 95 7.35 -7.49 11.84
C ASP A 95 8.50 -8.14 11.08
N GLU A 96 8.42 -8.21 9.75
CA GLU A 96 9.50 -8.77 8.91
C GLU A 96 10.75 -7.87 8.92
N ILE A 97 10.58 -6.54 8.94
CA ILE A 97 11.71 -5.62 9.14
C ILE A 97 12.39 -5.89 10.48
N ARG A 98 11.60 -6.05 11.56
CA ARG A 98 12.13 -6.31 12.90
C ARG A 98 12.89 -7.63 12.95
N ASP A 99 12.38 -8.67 12.28
CA ASP A 99 13.02 -9.98 12.26
C ASP A 99 14.38 -9.95 11.52
N LEU A 100 14.56 -9.03 10.57
CA LEU A 100 15.82 -8.83 9.82
C LEU A 100 16.81 -7.86 10.48
N SER A 101 16.32 -6.73 11.00
CA SER A 101 17.15 -5.59 11.45
C SER A 101 17.09 -5.34 12.97
N GLY A 102 16.31 -6.14 13.70
CA GLY A 102 16.14 -5.99 15.14
C GLY A 102 15.21 -4.83 15.51
N ILE A 103 15.58 -4.07 16.54
CA ILE A 103 14.71 -3.02 17.12
C ILE A 103 14.74 -1.73 16.28
N TYR A 104 15.81 -1.51 15.52
CA TYR A 104 15.99 -0.32 14.69
C TYR A 104 15.74 -0.67 13.23
N ILE A 105 15.05 0.23 12.52
CA ILE A 105 14.86 0.08 11.08
C ILE A 105 16.14 0.52 10.39
N GLU A 106 16.89 -0.44 9.88
CA GLU A 106 18.07 -0.16 9.05
C GLU A 106 17.65 0.43 7.69
N ARG A 107 18.54 1.23 7.10
CA ARG A 107 18.29 1.88 5.81
C ARG A 107 18.43 0.89 4.66
N GLY A 108 17.61 1.03 3.63
CA GLY A 108 17.73 0.20 2.44
C GLY A 108 17.28 -1.25 2.63
N VAL A 109 16.66 -1.58 3.77
CA VAL A 109 16.07 -2.89 4.01
C VAL A 109 14.96 -3.13 3.00
N GLN A 110 15.11 -4.22 2.23
CA GLN A 110 14.16 -4.64 1.20
C GLN A 110 13.38 -5.84 1.69
N VAL A 111 12.09 -5.62 1.97
CA VAL A 111 11.13 -6.65 2.32
C VAL A 111 9.96 -6.58 1.35
N ALA A 112 9.42 -7.73 0.96
CA ALA A 112 8.22 -7.77 0.14
C ALA A 112 7.01 -7.24 0.93
N SER A 113 6.10 -6.52 0.28
CA SER A 113 4.89 -5.99 0.95
C SER A 113 3.92 -7.11 1.37
N LEU A 114 3.86 -8.18 0.58
CA LEU A 114 3.12 -9.39 0.90
C LEU A 114 4.09 -10.56 1.05
N ASN A 115 3.86 -11.39 2.07
CA ASN A 115 4.63 -12.59 2.31
C ASN A 115 4.53 -13.53 1.10
N ARG A 116 5.68 -13.80 0.47
CA ARG A 116 5.75 -14.63 -0.73
C ARG A 116 5.60 -16.10 -0.41
N ASP A 117 6.05 -16.56 0.75
CA ASP A 117 6.10 -17.98 1.08
C ASP A 117 4.79 -18.52 1.64
N LYS A 118 3.94 -17.62 2.17
CA LYS A 118 2.60 -17.97 2.63
C LYS A 118 1.72 -18.40 1.47
N LYS A 119 1.15 -19.60 1.60
CA LYS A 119 0.16 -20.12 0.65
C LYS A 119 -1.26 -19.85 1.14
N TRP A 120 -2.12 -19.53 0.20
CA TRP A 120 -3.52 -19.19 0.39
C TRP A 120 -4.41 -20.20 -0.31
N LYS A 121 -5.49 -20.61 0.34
CA LYS A 121 -6.49 -21.48 -0.27
C LYS A 121 -7.36 -20.66 -1.22
N PHE A 122 -7.15 -20.80 -2.52
CA PHE A 122 -7.94 -20.16 -3.56
C PHE A 122 -9.09 -21.08 -3.98
N VAL A 123 -10.29 -20.51 -4.08
CA VAL A 123 -11.49 -21.17 -4.61
C VAL A 123 -11.93 -20.40 -5.86
N PRO A 124 -11.91 -21.02 -7.06
CA PRO A 124 -12.33 -20.35 -8.29
C PRO A 124 -13.85 -20.13 -8.29
N ALA A 125 -14.28 -18.98 -8.82
CA ALA A 125 -15.68 -18.62 -9.01
C ALA A 125 -16.03 -18.35 -10.49
N ALA A 126 -15.03 -18.06 -11.33
CA ALA A 126 -15.19 -17.87 -12.77
C ALA A 126 -14.87 -19.15 -13.55
N GLU A 127 -15.49 -19.31 -14.72
CA GLU A 127 -15.27 -20.46 -15.61
C GLU A 127 -14.38 -20.10 -16.81
N PRO A 128 -13.49 -21.01 -17.26
CA PRO A 128 -12.75 -20.84 -18.51
C PRO A 128 -13.68 -20.58 -19.71
N GLY A 129 -13.22 -19.76 -20.66
CA GLY A 129 -13.99 -19.33 -21.83
C GLY A 129 -14.89 -18.12 -21.57
N THR A 130 -15.03 -17.66 -20.33
CA THR A 130 -15.87 -16.50 -19.99
C THR A 130 -15.17 -15.19 -20.38
N ALA A 131 -15.91 -14.27 -21.00
CA ALA A 131 -15.45 -12.91 -21.22
C ALA A 131 -15.51 -12.12 -19.89
N VAL A 132 -14.37 -11.59 -19.46
CA VAL A 132 -14.22 -10.88 -18.18
C VAL A 132 -13.69 -9.47 -18.41
N SER A 133 -14.14 -8.55 -17.58
CA SER A 133 -13.67 -7.16 -17.56
C SER A 133 -13.02 -6.81 -16.22
N GLY A 134 -12.30 -5.70 -16.17
CA GLY A 134 -11.73 -5.16 -14.93
C GLY A 134 -12.75 -5.11 -13.79
N GLY A 135 -12.37 -5.67 -12.63
CA GLY A 135 -13.24 -5.78 -11.46
C GLY A 135 -14.12 -7.04 -11.39
N THR A 136 -14.11 -7.90 -12.42
CA THR A 136 -14.77 -9.21 -12.37
C THR A 136 -14.11 -10.12 -11.33
N ILE A 137 -14.89 -10.87 -10.56
CA ILE A 137 -14.39 -11.80 -9.55
C ILE A 137 -13.89 -13.08 -10.25
N LEU A 138 -12.63 -13.41 -10.06
CA LEU A 138 -12.03 -14.67 -10.51
C LEU A 138 -12.30 -15.79 -9.51
N GLY A 139 -12.24 -15.46 -8.23
CA GLY A 139 -12.42 -16.39 -7.13
C GLY A 139 -12.22 -15.67 -5.81
N PHE A 140 -12.06 -16.44 -4.74
CA PHE A 140 -11.89 -15.89 -3.41
C PHE A 140 -10.88 -16.70 -2.60
N VAL A 141 -10.33 -16.04 -1.59
CA VAL A 141 -9.40 -16.58 -0.60
C VAL A 141 -9.94 -16.23 0.77
N GLN A 142 -10.02 -17.19 1.68
CA GLN A 142 -10.32 -16.87 3.08
C GLN A 142 -9.06 -16.32 3.75
N GLU A 143 -9.00 -15.00 3.95
CA GLU A 143 -7.80 -14.33 4.48
C GLU A 143 -7.72 -14.41 6.01
N THR A 144 -8.85 -14.22 6.69
CA THR A 144 -9.01 -14.40 8.14
C THR A 144 -10.29 -15.17 8.44
N GLU A 145 -10.59 -15.50 9.70
CA GLU A 145 -11.83 -16.19 10.07
C GLU A 145 -13.11 -15.46 9.64
N ARG A 146 -13.05 -14.13 9.46
CA ARG A 146 -14.22 -13.29 9.13
C ARG A 146 -14.14 -12.61 7.77
N VAL A 147 -12.97 -12.60 7.14
CA VAL A 147 -12.75 -11.85 5.89
C VAL A 147 -12.50 -12.81 4.74
N GLU A 148 -13.48 -12.85 3.84
CA GLU A 148 -13.33 -13.41 2.49
C GLU A 148 -12.71 -12.33 1.59
N HIS A 149 -11.53 -12.63 1.04
CA HIS A 149 -10.83 -11.76 0.10
C HIS A 149 -11.16 -12.18 -1.34
N ARG A 150 -11.83 -11.30 -2.08
CA ARG A 150 -12.19 -11.55 -3.48
C ARG A 150 -11.06 -11.17 -4.41
N ILE A 151 -10.65 -12.11 -5.25
CA ILE A 151 -9.61 -11.91 -6.26
C ILE A 151 -10.28 -11.38 -7.52
N LEU A 152 -9.88 -10.18 -7.93
CA LEU A 152 -10.49 -9.44 -9.03
C LEU A 152 -9.55 -9.36 -10.24
N VAL A 153 -10.12 -9.36 -11.44
CA VAL A 153 -9.39 -8.98 -12.66
C VAL A 153 -8.91 -7.53 -12.50
N PRO A 154 -7.63 -7.22 -12.78
CA PRO A 154 -7.11 -5.86 -12.68
C PRO A 154 -7.92 -4.88 -13.55
N PRO A 155 -8.15 -3.63 -13.09
CA PRO A 155 -9.12 -2.75 -13.75
C PRO A 155 -8.86 -2.40 -15.21
N ASN A 156 -7.60 -2.42 -15.63
CA ASN A 156 -7.18 -2.05 -16.99
C ASN A 156 -7.18 -3.24 -17.96
N GLU A 157 -7.54 -4.43 -17.48
CA GLU A 157 -7.48 -5.68 -18.23
C GLU A 157 -8.88 -6.15 -18.60
N ASN A 158 -9.07 -6.52 -19.87
CA ASN A 158 -10.32 -7.08 -20.38
C ASN A 158 -9.98 -8.15 -21.41
N GLY A 159 -10.72 -9.25 -21.42
CA GLY A 159 -10.41 -10.36 -22.31
C GLY A 159 -11.25 -11.61 -22.05
N VAL A 160 -10.84 -12.72 -22.65
CA VAL A 160 -11.43 -14.04 -22.41
C VAL A 160 -10.53 -14.82 -21.48
N LEU A 161 -11.10 -15.42 -20.45
CA LEU A 161 -10.36 -16.26 -19.50
C LEU A 161 -9.99 -17.58 -20.19
N GLU A 162 -8.71 -17.81 -20.50
CA GLU A 162 -8.27 -19.05 -21.15
C GLU A 162 -8.24 -20.21 -20.16
N SER A 163 -7.76 -19.95 -18.95
CA SER A 163 -7.71 -20.93 -17.87
C SER A 163 -7.83 -20.26 -16.51
N ILE A 164 -8.30 -21.05 -15.55
CA ILE A 164 -8.31 -20.70 -14.13
C ILE A 164 -7.77 -21.89 -13.35
N ALA A 165 -6.96 -21.60 -12.34
CA ALA A 165 -6.39 -22.62 -11.49
C ALA A 165 -7.49 -23.28 -10.65
N PRO A 166 -7.44 -24.61 -10.45
CA PRO A 166 -8.42 -25.33 -9.63
C PRO A 166 -8.31 -24.90 -8.16
N GLU A 167 -9.31 -25.28 -7.36
CA GLU A 167 -9.26 -25.08 -5.91
C GLU A 167 -7.97 -25.69 -5.34
N GLY A 168 -7.20 -24.88 -4.60
CA GLY A 168 -5.85 -25.28 -4.21
C GLY A 168 -5.14 -24.24 -3.35
N SER A 169 -3.90 -24.54 -2.99
CA SER A 169 -3.07 -23.68 -2.15
C SER A 169 -1.98 -23.03 -3.00
N TYR A 170 -2.04 -21.70 -3.13
CA TYR A 170 -1.18 -20.92 -4.02
C TYR A 170 -0.49 -19.78 -3.29
N ARG A 171 0.73 -19.44 -3.72
CA ARG A 171 1.43 -18.22 -3.25
C ARG A 171 0.83 -16.98 -3.90
N VAL A 172 1.10 -15.81 -3.33
CA VAL A 172 0.56 -14.53 -3.83
C VAL A 172 1.04 -14.17 -5.24
N ASP A 173 2.21 -14.69 -5.64
CA ASP A 173 2.90 -14.46 -6.91
C ASP A 173 2.72 -15.60 -7.93
N GLU A 174 2.06 -16.70 -7.54
CA GLU A 174 1.75 -17.79 -8.46
C GLU A 174 0.57 -17.43 -9.37
N PRO A 175 0.63 -17.79 -10.67
CA PRO A 175 -0.45 -17.53 -11.61
C PRO A 175 -1.68 -18.40 -11.29
N VAL A 176 -2.83 -17.75 -11.11
CA VAL A 176 -4.12 -18.41 -10.82
C VAL A 176 -5.12 -18.29 -11.97
N ALA A 177 -4.84 -17.44 -12.95
CA ALA A 177 -5.68 -17.26 -14.13
C ALA A 177 -4.86 -16.78 -15.32
N VAL A 178 -5.29 -17.14 -16.53
CA VAL A 178 -4.68 -16.68 -17.78
C VAL A 178 -5.73 -15.95 -18.61
N LEU A 179 -5.45 -14.70 -18.96
CA LEU A 179 -6.35 -13.83 -19.71
C LEU A 179 -5.85 -13.61 -21.14
N SER A 180 -6.69 -13.91 -22.13
CA SER A 180 -6.46 -13.56 -23.53
C SER A 180 -7.06 -12.20 -23.85
N THR A 181 -6.21 -11.22 -24.14
CA THR A 181 -6.64 -9.86 -24.54
C THR A 181 -6.73 -9.71 -26.06
N GLY A 182 -6.71 -10.83 -26.81
CA GLY A 182 -6.68 -10.87 -28.27
C GLY A 182 -5.33 -10.50 -28.90
N THR A 183 -4.55 -9.62 -28.26
CA THR A 183 -3.21 -9.20 -28.69
C THR A 183 -2.09 -9.78 -27.83
N SER A 184 -2.38 -10.13 -26.58
CA SER A 184 -1.42 -10.74 -25.67
C SER A 184 -2.12 -11.69 -24.68
N VAL A 185 -1.37 -12.67 -24.21
CA VAL A 185 -1.77 -13.56 -23.12
C VAL A 185 -1.12 -13.02 -21.84
N LYS A 186 -1.93 -12.84 -20.79
CA LYS A 186 -1.47 -12.28 -19.51
C LYS A 186 -1.82 -13.20 -18.36
N GLU A 187 -0.81 -13.52 -17.56
CA GLU A 187 -0.98 -14.26 -16.31
C GLU A 187 -1.46 -13.32 -15.20
N LEU A 188 -2.47 -13.77 -14.46
CA LEU A 188 -3.04 -13.09 -13.30
C LEU A 188 -2.71 -13.88 -12.05
N THR A 189 -2.20 -13.20 -11.03
CA THR A 189 -1.84 -13.77 -9.72
C THR A 189 -2.85 -13.34 -8.66
N LEU A 190 -2.74 -13.85 -7.44
CA LEU A 190 -3.57 -13.39 -6.31
C LEU A 190 -3.27 -11.95 -5.89
N MET A 191 -2.11 -11.42 -6.28
CA MET A 191 -1.69 -10.04 -6.01
C MET A 191 -1.73 -9.18 -7.29
N GLN A 192 -2.03 -7.90 -7.12
CA GLN A 192 -1.88 -6.87 -8.15
C GLN A 192 -1.12 -5.66 -7.60
N ARG A 193 -0.45 -4.92 -8.48
CA ARG A 193 0.16 -3.62 -8.15
C ARG A 193 -0.75 -2.51 -8.61
N TRP A 194 -0.92 -1.50 -7.77
CA TRP A 194 -1.76 -0.35 -8.08
C TRP A 194 -1.06 0.97 -7.73
N PRO A 195 -0.94 1.94 -8.66
CA PRO A 195 -0.31 3.23 -8.39
C PRO A 195 -1.04 3.99 -7.28
N ILE A 196 -0.31 4.49 -6.28
CA ILE A 196 -0.94 5.12 -5.09
C ILE A 196 -1.62 6.46 -5.41
N ARG A 197 -1.19 7.12 -6.50
CA ARG A 197 -1.73 8.41 -6.96
C ARG A 197 -2.93 8.27 -7.88
N VAL A 198 -3.28 7.05 -8.28
CA VAL A 198 -4.44 6.79 -9.15
C VAL A 198 -5.55 6.18 -8.29
N PRO A 199 -6.70 6.84 -8.11
CA PRO A 199 -7.80 6.24 -7.38
C PRO A 199 -8.28 4.99 -8.11
N ARG A 200 -8.67 3.94 -7.36
CA ARG A 200 -9.25 2.75 -7.99
C ARG A 200 -10.53 3.11 -8.74
N PRO A 201 -10.71 2.63 -9.98
CA PRO A 201 -11.89 2.94 -10.77
C PRO A 201 -13.12 2.28 -10.17
N VAL A 202 -14.26 2.96 -10.32
CA VAL A 202 -15.58 2.52 -9.85
C VAL A 202 -16.59 2.72 -10.97
N LYS A 203 -17.63 1.89 -11.02
CA LYS A 203 -18.66 1.97 -12.07
C LYS A 203 -19.46 3.28 -12.01
N GLN A 204 -19.85 3.69 -10.81
CA GLN A 204 -20.57 4.94 -10.57
C GLN A 204 -20.38 5.37 -9.11
N ARG A 205 -20.49 6.68 -8.85
CA ARG A 205 -20.54 7.22 -7.49
C ARG A 205 -21.99 7.30 -7.03
N LEU A 206 -22.27 6.77 -5.85
CA LEU A 206 -23.58 6.82 -5.21
C LEU A 206 -23.57 7.85 -4.08
N ALA A 207 -24.69 8.52 -3.87
CA ALA A 207 -24.86 9.37 -2.69
C ALA A 207 -24.93 8.49 -1.42
N PRO A 208 -24.21 8.85 -0.35
CA PRO A 208 -24.22 8.06 0.88
C PRO A 208 -25.55 8.27 1.63
N THR A 209 -26.37 7.24 1.68
CA THR A 209 -27.69 7.26 2.35
C THR A 209 -27.76 6.40 3.61
N VAL A 210 -26.81 5.47 3.78
CA VAL A 210 -26.76 4.55 4.90
C VAL A 210 -25.93 5.18 6.04
N PRO A 211 -26.45 5.33 7.26
CA PRO A 211 -25.66 5.80 8.39
C PRO A 211 -24.57 4.78 8.75
N MET A 212 -23.41 5.29 9.16
CA MET A 212 -22.36 4.52 9.83
C MET A 212 -22.56 4.67 11.33
N ILE A 213 -22.87 3.58 12.01
CA ILE A 213 -23.05 3.59 13.46
C ILE A 213 -21.67 3.63 14.09
N THR A 214 -21.34 4.68 14.84
CA THR A 214 -20.01 4.84 15.45
C THR A 214 -19.91 4.19 16.83
N GLY A 215 -21.05 3.91 17.46
CA GLY A 215 -21.14 3.44 18.84
C GLY A 215 -21.02 4.56 19.88
N GLN A 216 -20.89 5.82 19.44
CA GLN A 216 -20.79 6.99 20.31
C GLN A 216 -22.09 7.79 20.25
N ARG A 217 -22.89 7.78 21.31
CA ARG A 217 -24.20 8.46 21.38
C ARG A 217 -24.16 9.92 20.92
N VAL A 218 -23.12 10.66 21.32
CA VAL A 218 -22.96 12.07 20.95
C VAL A 218 -22.75 12.25 19.44
N ILE A 219 -22.00 11.35 18.79
CA ILE A 219 -21.75 11.40 17.35
C ILE A 219 -22.99 10.92 16.61
N ASP A 220 -23.50 9.74 16.97
CA ASP A 220 -24.64 9.12 16.27
C ASP A 220 -25.94 9.95 16.35
N THR A 221 -26.10 10.78 17.39
CA THR A 221 -27.29 11.62 17.57
C THR A 221 -27.10 13.05 17.04
N LEU A 222 -26.00 13.72 17.40
CA LEU A 222 -25.83 15.16 17.10
C LEU A 222 -25.09 15.40 15.78
N PHE A 223 -24.19 14.50 15.40
CA PHE A 223 -23.30 14.63 14.23
C PHE A 223 -23.21 13.31 13.46
N PRO A 224 -24.35 12.75 12.99
CA PRO A 224 -24.37 11.44 12.36
C PRO A 224 -23.51 11.41 11.10
N VAL A 225 -22.83 10.30 10.89
CA VAL A 225 -21.92 10.08 9.77
C VAL A 225 -22.53 9.03 8.85
N ALA A 226 -22.53 9.25 7.54
CA ALA A 226 -22.97 8.24 6.58
C ALA A 226 -21.80 7.33 6.15
N LYS A 227 -22.07 6.06 5.80
CA LYS A 227 -21.08 5.16 5.18
C LYS A 227 -20.62 5.75 3.85
N GLY A 228 -19.31 5.99 3.72
CA GLY A 228 -18.72 6.72 2.59
C GLY A 228 -18.69 8.24 2.77
N GLY A 229 -19.12 8.76 3.92
CA GLY A 229 -18.99 10.17 4.29
C GLY A 229 -17.58 10.51 4.78
N THR A 230 -17.26 11.81 4.75
CA THR A 230 -15.98 12.36 5.22
C THR A 230 -16.20 13.16 6.49
N VAL A 231 -15.38 12.91 7.52
CA VAL A 231 -15.49 13.57 8.83
C VAL A 231 -14.11 14.02 9.29
N ALA A 232 -14.07 15.17 9.96
CA ALA A 232 -12.88 15.66 10.65
C ALA A 232 -13.17 15.79 12.15
N ILE A 233 -12.21 15.37 12.99
CA ILE A 233 -12.23 15.58 14.44
C ILE A 233 -11.09 16.54 14.78
N PRO A 234 -11.31 17.87 14.64
CA PRO A 234 -10.28 18.84 14.97
C PRO A 234 -10.07 18.91 16.49
N GLY A 235 -8.89 19.33 16.93
CA GLY A 235 -8.61 19.53 18.34
C GLY A 235 -7.13 19.72 18.65
N GLY A 236 -6.85 20.39 19.76
CA GLY A 236 -5.49 20.61 20.25
C GLY A 236 -4.80 19.32 20.72
N PHE A 237 -3.55 19.44 21.16
CA PHE A 237 -2.83 18.30 21.71
C PHE A 237 -3.50 17.79 22.99
N GLY A 238 -3.72 16.47 23.12
CA GLY A 238 -4.29 15.88 24.32
C GLY A 238 -5.81 16.03 24.51
N THR A 239 -6.55 16.56 23.53
CA THR A 239 -8.01 16.76 23.63
C THR A 239 -8.84 15.49 23.35
N GLY A 240 -8.23 14.31 23.39
CA GLY A 240 -8.93 13.03 23.20
C GLY A 240 -9.15 12.59 21.75
N LYS A 241 -8.56 13.25 20.73
CA LYS A 241 -8.73 12.88 19.31
C LYS A 241 -8.45 11.39 19.04
N THR A 242 -7.30 10.90 19.47
CA THR A 242 -6.87 9.51 19.27
C THR A 242 -7.79 8.54 20.02
N MET A 243 -8.26 8.90 21.21
CA MET A 243 -9.21 8.08 21.98
C MET A 243 -10.55 7.96 21.26
N THR A 244 -11.05 9.07 20.70
CA THR A 244 -12.29 9.05 19.91
C THR A 244 -12.12 8.22 18.64
N GLN A 245 -11.02 8.39 17.90
CA GLN A 245 -10.73 7.56 16.72
C GLN A 245 -10.62 6.07 17.05
N GLN A 246 -9.96 5.72 18.16
CA GLN A 246 -9.86 4.34 18.63
C GLN A 246 -11.24 3.78 19.03
N ALA A 247 -12.09 4.58 19.69
CA ALA A 247 -13.44 4.16 20.04
C ALA A 247 -14.28 3.89 18.78
N ILE A 248 -14.24 4.79 17.80
CA ILE A 248 -14.91 4.59 16.51
C ILE A 248 -14.37 3.32 15.85
N ALA A 249 -13.05 3.14 15.77
CA ALA A 249 -12.44 1.97 15.16
C ALA A 249 -12.76 0.63 15.87
N LYS A 250 -13.18 0.64 17.14
CA LYS A 250 -13.56 -0.59 17.84
C LYS A 250 -15.04 -0.93 17.68
N TRP A 251 -15.88 0.09 17.62
CA TRP A 251 -17.32 -0.05 17.80
C TRP A 251 -18.13 0.29 16.55
N CYS A 252 -17.49 0.79 15.49
CA CYS A 252 -18.21 1.08 14.26
C CYS A 252 -18.66 -0.20 13.54
N ASP A 253 -19.73 -0.07 12.76
CA ASP A 253 -20.32 -1.15 11.97
C ASP A 253 -19.69 -1.29 10.57
N ALA A 254 -18.38 -1.06 10.48
CA ALA A 254 -17.59 -1.25 9.26
C ALA A 254 -16.98 -2.66 9.19
N ASP A 255 -16.97 -3.26 8.01
CA ASP A 255 -16.44 -4.62 7.81
C ASP A 255 -14.91 -4.70 7.97
N ILE A 256 -14.22 -3.67 7.50
CA ILE A 256 -12.75 -3.57 7.49
C ILE A 256 -12.36 -2.15 7.88
N ILE A 257 -11.33 -2.03 8.70
CA ILE A 257 -10.80 -0.75 9.18
C ILE A 257 -9.35 -0.63 8.77
N VAL A 258 -9.02 0.44 8.05
CA VAL A 258 -7.65 0.80 7.68
C VAL A 258 -7.24 1.99 8.54
N TYR A 259 -6.29 1.77 9.44
CA TYR A 259 -5.78 2.81 10.34
C TYR A 259 -4.43 3.33 9.84
N ILE A 260 -4.38 4.63 9.50
CA ILE A 260 -3.18 5.28 8.98
C ILE A 260 -2.76 6.36 9.99
N GLY A 261 -1.62 6.15 10.65
CA GLY A 261 -1.02 7.14 11.53
C GLY A 261 0.04 7.96 10.78
N CYS A 262 -0.13 9.27 10.70
CA CYS A 262 0.85 10.22 10.17
C CYS A 262 1.37 11.09 11.33
N GLY A 263 2.69 11.12 11.54
CA GLY A 263 3.29 11.96 12.59
C GLY A 263 2.85 11.62 14.02
N GLU A 264 2.19 10.49 14.25
CA GLU A 264 1.71 10.10 15.58
C GLU A 264 2.86 9.69 16.52
N ARG A 265 2.65 9.88 17.83
CA ARG A 265 3.65 9.45 18.81
C ARG A 265 3.80 7.93 18.80
N GLY A 266 5.04 7.42 18.80
CA GLY A 266 5.34 5.98 18.81
C GLY A 266 4.68 5.20 19.96
N ASN A 267 4.44 5.84 21.10
CA ASN A 267 3.75 5.22 22.25
C ASN A 267 2.24 4.99 22.01
N GLY A 268 1.63 5.71 21.06
CA GLY A 268 0.25 5.51 20.62
C GLY A 268 0.06 4.38 19.60
N ARG A 269 1.18 3.83 19.09
CA ARG A 269 1.22 2.71 18.15
C ARG A 269 1.33 1.34 18.84
N ASN A 270 1.32 1.29 20.17
CA ASN A 270 1.08 0.02 20.86
C ASN A 270 -0.23 -0.56 20.29
N PRO A 271 -0.27 -1.86 19.94
CA PRO A 271 -1.46 -2.47 19.38
C PRO A 271 -2.64 -2.13 20.29
N VAL A 272 -3.81 -2.00 19.68
CA VAL A 272 -5.07 -1.50 20.24
C VAL A 272 -5.61 -2.34 21.45
N GLY A 273 -4.74 -3.15 22.09
CA GLY A 273 -4.92 -3.91 23.34
C GLY A 273 -3.69 -4.09 24.27
N SER A 274 -2.58 -3.33 24.21
CA SER A 274 -1.47 -3.46 25.19
C SER A 274 -1.43 -2.34 26.26
N PRO A 275 -1.09 -2.65 27.54
CA PRO A 275 -1.15 -1.69 28.65
C PRO A 275 -0.07 -0.60 28.52
N ALA A 276 -0.47 0.65 28.74
CA ALA A 276 0.38 1.83 28.62
C ALA A 276 1.40 1.94 29.78
N SER A 277 2.65 2.28 29.47
CA SER A 277 3.67 2.74 30.43
C SER A 277 4.38 4.01 29.91
N PRO A 278 5.06 4.80 30.78
CA PRO A 278 4.88 6.25 30.83
C PRO A 278 5.87 7.07 30.00
N ARG A 279 5.29 8.14 29.42
CA ARG A 279 5.85 9.50 29.20
C ARG A 279 7.32 9.61 28.75
N SER A 280 7.51 9.86 27.46
CA SER A 280 8.53 10.80 26.98
C SER A 280 7.90 11.76 25.97
N ARG A 281 8.23 13.04 26.12
CA ARG A 281 7.72 14.15 25.30
C ARG A 281 8.54 14.20 24.01
N SER A 282 7.91 14.02 22.86
CA SER A 282 8.31 14.72 21.65
C SER A 282 7.07 15.10 20.83
N SER A 283 7.19 16.27 20.23
CA SER A 283 6.21 16.99 19.44
C SER A 283 6.10 16.40 18.04
N ALA A 284 4.88 16.19 17.55
CA ALA A 284 4.60 16.20 16.13
C ALA A 284 3.15 16.71 15.94
N ALA A 285 3.03 17.60 14.97
CA ALA A 285 1.84 18.31 14.57
C ALA A 285 1.53 17.95 13.11
N CYS A 286 0.24 18.08 12.77
CA CYS A 286 -0.44 17.89 11.48
C CYS A 286 -0.80 16.46 11.11
#